data_AF-A0A0D2FBU1-F1
#
_entry.id   AF-A0A0D2FBU1-F1
#
_cell.length_a   1.000
_cell.length_b   1.000
_cell.length_c   1.000
_cell.angle_alpha   90.00
_cell.angle_beta   90.00
_cell.angle_gamma   90.00
#
_symmetry.space_group_name_H-M   'P 1'
#
loop_
_entity.id
_entity.type
_entity.pdbx_description
1 polymer ?
#
loop_
_entity_poly.entity_id
_entity_poly.type
_entity_poly.pdbx_seq_one_letter_code
_entity_poly.pdbx_strand_id
1 'polypeptide(L)'
;MSGGWDEHKVSADELLRHQEQQEGELLFVPESPGDEEADEIGRKAFQPGIRTRKRKRPRRTESKLPATKAPMNSLLQSPIVSQPARSRPPVRIKSEAESQALADLRSKPPDEKVIIYVGSNNATYEVGLDDLEKSPVLKALVNTTGAQTPFIMHPQLTEISANHFDSIYEFLLPQEYMPGLVDNLPGQNILPKRLDGCTSPGHYQNEALRGAHLYVIAKSLGMKSMQDLVFRKITQAQHYPYGIECLLGVAMIVFSRAEAQTVLATFNSERLGNNQNDEGDQDILEEWLVRTLGDKLQPMMINHAQLFFQVANHGACAARRFGVRVLRRKVEFWDTMGVDVIAIEDDE
;
A
#
# COMPACT_ATOMS: atom_id res chain seq x y z
N MET A 1 20.08 57.35 23.78
CA MET A 1 20.24 56.46 24.94
C MET A 1 18.89 55.76 25.12
N SER A 2 18.62 54.72 24.33
CA SER A 2 18.94 53.30 24.59
C SER A 2 18.12 52.72 25.74
N GLY A 3 17.03 52.01 25.39
CA GLY A 3 16.30 51.09 26.26
C GLY A 3 16.11 49.79 25.47
N GLY A 4 16.72 48.72 25.97
CA GLY A 4 16.97 47.47 25.26
C GLY A 4 15.77 46.54 25.13
N TRP A 5 15.83 45.71 24.10
CA TRP A 5 15.02 44.51 23.93
C TRP A 5 15.81 43.35 24.57
N ASP A 6 15.26 42.75 25.62
CA ASP A 6 15.77 41.51 26.19
C ASP A 6 15.34 40.34 25.30
N GLU A 7 16.30 39.71 24.62
CA GLU A 7 16.14 38.41 23.99
C GLU A 7 16.13 37.32 25.06
N HIS A 8 14.97 36.72 25.32
CA HIS A 8 14.89 35.45 26.04
C HIS A 8 15.49 34.32 25.18
N LYS A 9 16.74 33.96 25.45
CA LYS A 9 17.35 32.73 24.95
C LYS A 9 16.88 31.56 25.83
N VAL A 10 15.94 30.78 25.31
CA VAL A 10 15.58 29.48 25.88
C VAL A 10 16.77 28.54 25.67
N SER A 11 17.27 27.96 26.76
CA SER A 11 18.44 27.08 26.75
C SER A 11 18.09 25.72 26.15
N ALA A 12 19.03 25.09 25.46
CA ALA A 12 18.87 23.76 24.84
C ALA A 12 18.45 22.68 25.86
N ASP A 13 18.84 22.84 27.13
CA ASP A 13 18.46 21.94 28.22
C ASP A 13 16.98 22.04 28.59
N GLU A 14 16.32 23.17 28.30
CA GLU A 14 14.90 23.39 28.60
C GLU A 14 13.99 22.78 27.51
N LEU A 15 14.51 22.67 26.28
CA LEU A 15 13.86 21.95 25.17
C LEU A 15 13.91 20.43 25.36
N LEU A 16 15.02 19.90 25.87
CA LEU A 16 15.17 18.46 26.15
C LEU A 16 14.24 17.97 27.27
N ARG A 17 14.08 18.77 28.34
CA ARG A 17 13.15 18.43 29.44
C ARG A 17 11.68 18.44 29.02
N HIS A 18 11.30 19.30 28.09
CA HIS A 18 9.94 19.33 27.55
C HIS A 18 9.64 18.12 26.64
N GLN A 19 10.66 17.55 25.99
CA GLN A 19 10.52 16.37 25.15
C GLN A 19 10.43 15.08 25.99
N GLU A 20 11.25 14.95 27.04
CA GLU A 20 11.16 13.80 27.98
C GLU A 20 9.84 13.78 28.77
N GLN A 21 9.27 14.95 29.09
CA GLN A 21 7.95 15.02 29.74
C GLN A 21 6.79 14.58 28.84
N GLN A 22 6.91 14.68 27.50
CA GLN A 22 5.88 14.19 26.58
C GLN A 22 5.95 12.68 26.34
N GLU A 23 7.13 12.07 26.48
CA GLU A 23 7.31 10.62 26.28
C GLU A 23 6.95 9.81 27.54
N GLY A 24 6.99 10.42 28.73
CA GLY A 24 6.71 9.75 30.00
C GLY A 24 5.23 9.52 30.37
N GLU A 25 4.27 10.15 29.68
CA GLU A 25 2.83 10.05 30.02
C GLU A 25 2.06 8.94 29.26
N LEU A 26 2.71 8.17 28.37
CA LEU A 26 2.05 7.17 27.51
C LEU A 26 2.21 5.71 27.95
N LEU A 27 2.44 5.45 29.24
CA LEU A 27 2.68 4.10 29.77
C LEU A 27 1.63 3.67 30.83
N PHE A 28 0.88 2.59 30.49
CA PHE A 28 -0.03 1.74 31.29
C PHE A 28 -1.46 2.28 31.57
N VAL A 29 -2.59 1.56 31.42
CA VAL A 29 -2.97 0.12 31.57
C VAL A 29 -4.27 -0.22 30.74
N PRO A 30 -4.94 -1.42 30.77
CA PRO A 30 -5.25 -2.24 29.58
C PRO A 30 -6.73 -2.73 29.41
N GLU A 31 -6.93 -3.66 28.46
CA GLU A 31 -8.04 -4.65 28.26
C GLU A 31 -9.43 -4.21 27.74
N SER A 32 -9.82 -4.70 26.55
CA SER A 32 -10.63 -5.92 26.32
C SER A 32 -11.33 -5.89 24.91
N PRO A 33 -12.11 -6.92 24.51
CA PRO A 33 -11.74 -8.11 23.74
C PRO A 33 -12.05 -8.00 22.23
N GLY A 34 -11.43 -8.90 21.45
CA GLY A 34 -11.34 -8.85 20.00
C GLY A 34 -12.59 -9.26 19.20
N ASP A 35 -12.72 -8.60 18.05
CA ASP A 35 -13.52 -9.05 16.90
C ASP A 35 -12.59 -9.78 15.92
N GLU A 36 -12.86 -11.06 15.69
CA GLU A 36 -12.03 -12.04 14.97
C GLU A 36 -12.08 -11.94 13.42
N GLU A 37 -12.55 -10.85 12.81
CA GLU A 37 -12.83 -10.84 11.36
C GLU A 37 -11.92 -9.97 10.47
N ALA A 38 -10.93 -9.27 11.04
CA ALA A 38 -10.03 -8.37 10.29
C ALA A 38 -8.61 -8.94 10.02
N ASP A 39 -8.34 -10.16 10.45
CA ASP A 39 -6.98 -10.70 10.60
C ASP A 39 -6.41 -11.40 9.34
N GLU A 40 -7.10 -11.34 8.20
CA GLU A 40 -6.74 -12.13 7.02
C GLU A 40 -5.80 -11.44 6.02
N ILE A 41 -5.60 -10.12 6.13
CA ILE A 41 -4.77 -9.35 5.20
C ILE A 41 -3.28 -9.40 5.61
N GLY A 42 -2.98 -9.37 6.91
CA GLY A 42 -1.60 -9.44 7.42
C GLY A 42 -0.96 -10.82 7.34
N ARG A 43 -1.75 -11.90 7.42
CA ARG A 43 -1.23 -13.28 7.46
C ARG A 43 -0.83 -13.86 6.10
N LYS A 44 -1.21 -13.24 4.99
CA LYS A 44 -0.88 -13.74 3.63
C LYS A 44 0.52 -13.37 3.15
N ALA A 45 1.18 -12.38 3.74
CA ALA A 45 2.55 -12.00 3.38
C ALA A 45 3.62 -13.02 3.85
N PHE A 46 3.28 -13.94 4.75
CA PHE A 46 4.26 -14.76 5.47
C PHE A 46 3.97 -16.26 5.50
N GLN A 47 3.23 -16.83 4.53
CA GLN A 47 3.11 -18.29 4.43
C GLN A 47 4.26 -18.91 3.61
N PRO A 48 5.13 -19.75 4.21
CA PRO A 48 6.04 -20.59 3.46
C PRO A 48 5.29 -21.81 2.89
N GLY A 49 5.38 -22.00 1.57
CA GLY A 49 4.72 -23.11 0.87
C GLY A 49 5.18 -24.48 1.36
N ILE A 50 4.29 -25.20 2.06
CA ILE A 50 4.49 -26.60 2.43
C ILE A 50 4.14 -27.50 1.24
N ARG A 51 5.14 -28.30 0.86
CA ARG A 51 5.14 -29.31 -0.20
C ARG A 51 3.90 -30.22 -0.17
N THR A 52 3.28 -30.36 -1.34
CA THR A 52 2.17 -31.27 -1.63
C THR A 52 2.61 -32.73 -1.53
N ARG A 53 2.00 -33.51 -0.62
CA ARG A 53 1.98 -34.97 -0.69
C ARG A 53 0.57 -35.47 -0.96
N LYS A 54 0.42 -36.07 -2.14
CA LYS A 54 -0.74 -36.81 -2.62
C LYS A 54 -1.24 -37.81 -1.57
N ARG A 55 -2.53 -37.80 -1.26
CA ARG A 55 -3.22 -39.00 -0.76
C ARG A 55 -4.67 -39.08 -1.24
N LYS A 56 -5.07 -40.33 -1.43
CA LYS A 56 -6.09 -40.82 -2.35
C LYS A 56 -7.51 -40.65 -1.80
N ARG A 57 -8.46 -40.43 -2.72
CA ARG A 57 -9.91 -40.64 -2.54
C ARG A 57 -10.21 -42.02 -1.95
N PRO A 58 -11.35 -42.14 -1.24
CA PRO A 58 -12.32 -43.16 -1.63
C PRO A 58 -13.72 -42.57 -1.87
N ARG A 59 -14.58 -43.45 -2.37
CA ARG A 59 -15.68 -43.25 -3.31
C ARG A 59 -16.97 -43.73 -2.64
N ARG A 60 -18.09 -43.06 -2.95
CA ARG A 60 -19.50 -43.52 -2.94
C ARG A 60 -20.11 -43.99 -1.61
N THR A 61 -21.32 -43.47 -1.31
CA THR A 61 -22.58 -44.21 -1.57
C THR A 61 -23.81 -43.29 -1.50
N GLU A 62 -24.74 -43.55 -2.43
CA GLU A 62 -26.10 -43.02 -2.53
C GLU A 62 -27.01 -43.58 -1.41
N SER A 63 -28.02 -42.84 -0.97
CA SER A 63 -29.43 -43.28 -0.89
C SER A 63 -30.30 -42.17 -0.27
N LYS A 64 -31.30 -41.69 -1.03
CA LYS A 64 -32.75 -41.93 -0.90
C LYS A 64 -33.50 -40.96 0.02
N LEU A 65 -34.32 -40.14 -0.63
CA LEU A 65 -35.50 -39.46 -0.07
C LEU A 65 -36.51 -40.47 0.49
N PRO A 66 -37.37 -40.02 1.42
CA PRO A 66 -38.79 -40.11 1.12
C PRO A 66 -39.55 -38.81 1.40
N ALA A 67 -40.63 -38.65 0.66
CA ALA A 67 -41.55 -37.54 0.72
C ALA A 67 -42.62 -37.70 1.83
N THR A 68 -43.27 -36.57 2.09
CA THR A 68 -44.72 -36.38 2.33
C THR A 68 -45.15 -36.02 3.75
N LYS A 69 -45.91 -34.89 3.81
CA LYS A 69 -47.05 -34.53 4.67
C LYS A 69 -46.84 -33.26 5.53
N ALA A 70 -47.38 -32.15 5.03
CA ALA A 70 -48.06 -31.12 5.85
C ALA A 70 -49.45 -31.68 6.27
N PRO A 71 -50.17 -31.18 7.31
CA PRO A 71 -50.58 -29.76 7.42
C PRO A 71 -50.78 -29.16 8.84
N MET A 72 -50.90 -27.82 8.85
CA MET A 72 -51.69 -26.93 9.74
C MET A 72 -51.52 -26.98 11.28
N ASN A 73 -51.10 -25.86 11.89
CA ASN A 73 -52.01 -25.01 12.68
C ASN A 73 -51.39 -23.67 13.13
N SER A 74 -52.33 -22.75 13.35
CA SER A 74 -52.30 -21.31 13.60
C SER A 74 -51.68 -20.81 14.93
N LEU A 75 -51.44 -19.49 14.98
CA LEU A 75 -51.60 -18.55 16.11
C LEU A 75 -50.49 -18.45 17.18
N LEU A 76 -49.68 -17.36 17.11
CA LEU A 76 -49.63 -16.23 18.08
C LEU A 76 -48.24 -15.56 18.17
N GLN A 77 -48.28 -14.22 18.17
CA GLN A 77 -47.35 -13.27 18.81
C GLN A 77 -45.92 -13.12 18.26
N SER A 78 -45.74 -12.09 17.41
CA SER A 78 -44.45 -11.45 17.15
C SER A 78 -44.14 -10.45 18.27
N PRO A 79 -42.99 -10.54 18.97
CA PRO A 79 -42.49 -9.43 19.77
C PRO A 79 -41.89 -8.39 18.83
N ILE A 80 -42.18 -7.12 19.12
CA ILE A 80 -41.54 -5.95 18.54
C ILE A 80 -40.04 -6.04 18.89
N VAL A 81 -39.23 -6.48 17.94
CA VAL A 81 -37.77 -6.36 18.01
C VAL A 81 -37.41 -5.00 17.44
N SER A 82 -37.12 -4.07 18.34
CA SER A 82 -36.49 -2.79 18.06
C SER A 82 -35.23 -3.04 17.22
N GLN A 83 -35.23 -2.55 15.99
CA GLN A 83 -34.06 -2.59 15.12
C GLN A 83 -32.91 -1.79 15.77
N PRO A 84 -31.66 -2.31 15.71
CA PRO A 84 -30.50 -1.61 16.24
C PRO A 84 -30.22 -0.34 15.43
N ALA A 85 -29.67 0.66 16.11
CA ALA A 85 -29.24 1.92 15.55
C ALA A 85 -28.45 1.69 14.26
N ARG A 86 -28.95 2.27 13.16
CA ARG A 86 -28.23 2.37 11.89
C ARG A 86 -26.88 3.01 12.18
N SER A 87 -25.82 2.20 12.21
CA SER A 87 -24.47 2.68 11.99
C SER A 87 -24.51 3.43 10.66
N ARG A 88 -24.27 4.75 10.73
CA ARG A 88 -24.10 5.56 9.54
C ARG A 88 -22.94 4.93 8.77
N PRO A 89 -23.09 4.57 7.48
CA PRO A 89 -21.94 4.17 6.70
C PRO A 89 -20.93 5.34 6.73
N PRO A 90 -19.61 5.06 6.80
CA PRO A 90 -18.62 6.11 6.70
C PRO A 90 -18.88 6.88 5.41
N VAL A 91 -19.12 8.18 5.54
CA VAL A 91 -19.41 9.07 4.41
C VAL A 91 -18.14 9.14 3.58
N ARG A 92 -18.03 8.27 2.56
CA ARG A 92 -17.08 8.42 1.46
C ARG A 92 -17.52 9.66 0.69
N ILE A 93 -16.99 10.83 1.04
CA ILE A 93 -17.11 12.01 0.20
C ILE A 93 -16.26 11.70 -1.04
N LYS A 94 -16.86 11.04 -2.03
CA LYS A 94 -16.30 10.99 -3.38
C LYS A 94 -16.03 12.44 -3.77
N SER A 95 -14.78 12.77 -4.05
CA SER A 95 -14.40 14.14 -4.36
C SER A 95 -15.27 14.66 -5.51
N GLU A 96 -15.62 15.95 -5.49
CA GLU A 96 -16.39 16.59 -6.57
C GLU A 96 -15.73 16.34 -7.93
N ALA A 97 -14.39 16.31 -7.96
CA ALA A 97 -13.59 15.97 -9.12
C ALA A 97 -13.85 14.54 -9.66
N GLU A 98 -13.97 13.53 -8.79
CA GLU A 98 -14.32 12.16 -9.21
C GLU A 98 -15.72 12.11 -9.82
N SER A 99 -16.67 12.81 -9.20
CA SER A 99 -18.06 12.84 -9.68
C SER A 99 -18.17 13.53 -11.05
N GLN A 100 -17.44 14.62 -11.23
CA GLN A 100 -17.35 15.32 -12.51
C GLN A 100 -16.68 14.46 -13.58
N ALA A 101 -15.53 13.84 -13.28
CA ALA A 101 -14.82 12.99 -14.24
C ALA A 101 -15.65 11.77 -14.67
N LEU A 102 -16.43 11.17 -13.76
CA LEU A 102 -17.37 10.09 -14.09
C LEU A 102 -18.54 10.58 -14.94
N ALA A 103 -19.04 11.80 -14.71
CA ALA A 103 -20.08 12.40 -15.53
C ALA A 103 -19.58 12.68 -16.96
N ASP A 104 -18.36 13.22 -17.07
CA ASP A 104 -17.69 13.48 -18.34
C ASP A 104 -17.48 12.18 -19.11
N LEU A 105 -16.97 11.13 -18.45
CA LEU A 105 -16.82 9.79 -19.04
C LEU A 105 -18.16 9.25 -19.56
N ARG A 106 -19.25 9.38 -18.81
CA ARG A 106 -20.57 8.90 -19.25
C ARG A 106 -21.07 9.62 -20.49
N SER A 107 -20.70 10.89 -20.67
CA SER A 107 -21.08 11.69 -21.84
C SER A 107 -20.29 11.35 -23.10
N LYS A 108 -19.12 10.69 -22.99
CA LYS A 108 -18.30 10.31 -24.14
C LYS A 108 -18.98 9.25 -25.01
N PRO A 109 -18.78 9.30 -26.34
CA PRO A 109 -19.30 8.30 -27.25
C PRO A 109 -18.56 6.95 -27.08
N PRO A 110 -19.16 5.81 -27.48
CA PRO A 110 -18.61 4.47 -27.23
C PRO A 110 -17.25 4.18 -27.89
N ASP A 111 -16.93 4.87 -28.97
CA ASP A 111 -15.67 4.79 -29.70
C ASP A 111 -14.52 5.52 -28.99
N GLU A 112 -14.84 6.46 -28.10
CA GLU A 112 -13.87 7.16 -27.24
C GLU A 112 -13.65 6.47 -25.88
N LYS A 113 -14.26 5.29 -25.68
CA LYS A 113 -14.26 4.54 -24.43
C LYS A 113 -13.54 3.22 -24.58
N VAL A 114 -12.94 2.75 -23.48
CA VAL A 114 -12.27 1.46 -23.42
C VAL A 114 -12.75 0.68 -22.21
N ILE A 115 -13.09 -0.59 -22.42
CA ILE A 115 -13.43 -1.52 -21.33
C ILE A 115 -12.17 -2.30 -20.93
N ILE A 116 -11.78 -2.21 -19.67
CA ILE A 116 -10.65 -2.95 -19.08
C ILE A 116 -11.19 -4.08 -18.21
N TYR A 117 -10.71 -5.29 -18.45
CA TYR A 117 -11.03 -6.47 -17.64
C TYR A 117 -9.89 -6.78 -16.68
N VAL A 118 -10.19 -6.85 -15.38
CA VAL A 118 -9.19 -6.95 -14.30
C VAL A 118 -9.55 -8.02 -13.27
N GLY A 119 -8.54 -8.68 -12.73
CA GLY A 119 -8.65 -9.70 -11.69
C GLY A 119 -9.21 -11.02 -12.18
N SER A 120 -9.20 -12.02 -11.29
CA SER A 120 -9.67 -13.38 -11.58
C SER A 120 -11.14 -13.47 -11.97
N ASN A 121 -11.94 -12.47 -11.59
CA ASN A 121 -13.37 -12.41 -11.84
C ASN A 121 -13.72 -11.54 -13.06
N ASN A 122 -12.72 -11.02 -13.79
CA ASN A 122 -12.90 -10.10 -14.92
C ASN A 122 -13.80 -8.90 -14.56
N ALA A 123 -13.50 -8.25 -13.43
CA ALA A 123 -14.13 -6.99 -13.07
C ALA A 123 -13.92 -5.97 -14.20
N THR A 124 -14.97 -5.22 -14.53
CA THR A 124 -14.99 -4.33 -15.69
C THR A 124 -14.86 -2.88 -15.25
N TYR A 125 -13.97 -2.16 -15.93
CA TYR A 125 -13.72 -0.74 -15.74
C TYR A 125 -13.82 -0.03 -17.09
N GLU A 126 -14.60 1.05 -17.16
CA GLU A 126 -14.75 1.84 -18.38
C GLU A 126 -13.93 3.11 -18.24
N VAL A 127 -13.01 3.39 -19.17
CA VAL A 127 -12.17 4.59 -19.14
C VAL A 127 -12.19 5.30 -20.49
N GLY A 128 -11.90 6.59 -20.50
CA GLY A 128 -11.72 7.33 -21.75
C GLY A 128 -10.39 6.97 -22.41
N LEU A 129 -10.34 6.98 -23.75
CA LEU A 129 -9.09 6.81 -24.49
C LEU A 129 -8.03 7.86 -24.09
N ASP A 130 -8.44 9.11 -23.84
CA ASP A 130 -7.53 10.19 -23.42
C ASP A 130 -6.96 9.96 -22.01
N ASP A 131 -7.74 9.31 -21.13
CA ASP A 131 -7.30 9.02 -19.76
C ASP A 131 -6.23 7.93 -19.73
N LEU A 132 -6.18 7.07 -20.75
CA LEU A 132 -5.14 6.05 -20.91
C LEU A 132 -3.78 6.65 -21.23
N GLU A 133 -3.65 7.93 -21.63
CA GLU A 133 -2.35 8.60 -21.77
C GLU A 133 -1.55 8.57 -20.46
N LYS A 134 -2.24 8.48 -19.31
CA LYS A 134 -1.63 8.33 -17.98
C LYS A 134 -0.94 6.97 -17.78
N SER A 135 -1.28 5.96 -18.59
CA SER A 135 -0.64 4.65 -18.61
C SER A 135 -0.28 4.23 -20.05
N PRO A 136 0.97 4.49 -20.48
CA PRO A 136 1.45 4.08 -21.79
C PRO A 136 1.28 2.57 -22.06
N VAL A 137 1.37 1.75 -21.01
CA VAL A 137 1.21 0.31 -21.09
C VAL A 137 -0.24 -0.08 -21.34
N LEU A 138 -1.20 0.46 -20.58
CA LEU A 138 -2.62 0.18 -20.84
C LEU A 138 -3.04 0.68 -22.23
N LYS A 139 -2.56 1.86 -22.62
CA LYS A 139 -2.82 2.41 -23.96
C LYS A 139 -2.33 1.49 -25.08
N ALA A 140 -1.14 0.90 -24.92
CA ALA A 140 -0.59 -0.04 -25.90
C ALA A 140 -1.37 -1.36 -26.00
N LEU A 141 -2.11 -1.73 -24.96
CA LEU A 141 -2.91 -2.96 -24.91
C LEU A 141 -4.34 -2.78 -25.46
N VAL A 142 -4.72 -1.58 -25.88
CA VAL A 142 -6.05 -1.31 -26.43
C VAL A 142 -6.24 -2.11 -27.71
N ASN A 143 -7.24 -2.98 -27.69
CA ASN A 143 -7.62 -3.76 -28.85
C ASN A 143 -8.83 -3.13 -29.56
N THR A 144 -8.63 -2.73 -30.82
CA THR A 144 -9.65 -2.14 -31.69
C THR A 144 -10.18 -3.13 -32.74
N THR A 145 -10.33 -4.41 -32.37
CA THR A 145 -10.84 -5.44 -33.30
C THR A 145 -12.35 -5.33 -33.46
N GLY A 146 -12.85 -4.54 -34.42
CA GLY A 146 -14.20 -4.59 -35.01
C GLY A 146 -15.42 -4.46 -34.07
N ALA A 147 -15.22 -4.37 -32.76
CA ALA A 147 -16.23 -4.21 -31.74
C ALA A 147 -16.71 -2.75 -31.66
N GLN A 148 -17.93 -2.53 -31.20
CA GLN A 148 -18.48 -1.18 -31.01
C GLN A 148 -17.69 -0.35 -29.99
N THR A 149 -16.99 -1.00 -29.05
CA THR A 149 -16.16 -0.35 -28.03
C THR A 149 -14.83 -1.08 -27.91
N PRO A 150 -13.69 -0.38 -28.01
CA PRO A 150 -12.37 -0.94 -27.73
C PRO A 150 -12.28 -1.58 -26.35
N PHE A 151 -11.42 -2.59 -26.19
CA PHE A 151 -11.26 -3.28 -24.90
C PHE A 151 -9.81 -3.69 -24.64
N ILE A 152 -9.51 -3.93 -23.36
CA ILE A 152 -8.25 -4.48 -22.87
C ILE A 152 -8.56 -5.74 -22.06
N MET A 153 -8.07 -6.88 -22.54
CA MET A 153 -8.10 -8.15 -21.83
C MET A 153 -6.72 -8.78 -21.92
N HIS A 154 -5.97 -8.76 -20.81
CA HIS A 154 -4.57 -9.23 -20.78
C HIS A 154 -4.32 -10.10 -19.55
N PRO A 155 -3.60 -11.24 -19.66
CA PRO A 155 -3.39 -12.16 -18.53
C PRO A 155 -2.82 -11.50 -17.28
N GLN A 156 -1.94 -10.52 -17.43
CA GLN A 156 -1.34 -9.83 -16.28
C GLN A 156 -2.31 -8.91 -15.53
N LEU A 157 -3.35 -8.41 -16.20
CA LEU A 157 -4.41 -7.69 -15.50
C LEU A 157 -5.26 -8.63 -14.66
N THR A 158 -5.24 -9.94 -14.94
CA THR A 158 -5.95 -10.94 -14.11
C THR A 158 -5.22 -11.23 -12.80
N GLU A 159 -3.91 -10.92 -12.70
CA GLU A 159 -3.11 -11.03 -11.49
C GLU A 159 -3.33 -9.84 -10.52
N ILE A 160 -3.82 -8.70 -11.04
CA ILE A 160 -4.12 -7.52 -10.24
C ILE A 160 -5.49 -7.70 -9.58
N SER A 161 -5.57 -7.53 -8.26
CA SER A 161 -6.85 -7.57 -7.55
C SER A 161 -7.71 -6.35 -7.94
N ALA A 162 -9.03 -6.56 -8.04
CA ALA A 162 -9.98 -5.48 -8.32
C ALA A 162 -9.82 -4.31 -7.33
N ASN A 163 -9.64 -4.60 -6.03
CA ASN A 163 -9.46 -3.58 -5.00
C ASN A 163 -8.23 -2.69 -5.23
N HIS A 164 -7.12 -3.24 -5.72
CA HIS A 164 -5.95 -2.43 -6.07
C HIS A 164 -6.21 -1.63 -7.35
N PHE A 165 -6.90 -2.24 -8.32
CA PHE A 165 -7.25 -1.56 -9.56
C PHE A 165 -8.26 -0.44 -9.39
N ASP A 166 -9.16 -0.49 -8.40
CA ASP A 166 -10.05 0.62 -8.06
C ASP A 166 -9.27 1.91 -7.80
N SER A 167 -8.09 1.81 -7.19
CA SER A 167 -7.22 2.97 -6.91
C SER A 167 -6.54 3.48 -8.18
N ILE A 168 -6.22 2.58 -9.11
CA ILE A 168 -5.67 2.92 -10.43
C ILE A 168 -6.74 3.59 -11.26
N TYR A 169 -7.96 3.08 -11.22
CA TYR A 169 -9.13 3.65 -11.89
C TYR A 169 -9.45 5.06 -11.37
N GLU A 170 -9.48 5.24 -10.04
CA GLU A 170 -9.57 6.56 -9.41
C GLU A 170 -8.43 7.47 -9.88
N PHE A 171 -7.20 6.98 -9.99
CA PHE A 171 -6.11 7.80 -10.49
C PHE A 171 -6.24 8.13 -11.99
N LEU A 172 -6.73 7.20 -12.82
CA LEU A 172 -6.88 7.40 -14.26
C LEU A 172 -7.88 8.51 -14.59
N LEU A 173 -8.85 8.80 -13.71
CA LEU A 173 -9.82 9.87 -13.93
C LEU A 173 -9.30 11.22 -13.38
N PRO A 174 -9.45 11.59 -12.09
CA PRO A 174 -8.99 12.87 -11.53
C PRO A 174 -7.48 13.01 -11.26
N GLN A 175 -6.62 12.03 -11.59
CA GLN A 175 -5.19 12.04 -11.25
C GLN A 175 -4.90 12.00 -9.73
N GLU A 176 -5.85 11.51 -8.95
CA GLU A 176 -5.74 11.35 -7.50
C GLU A 176 -6.46 10.05 -7.11
N TYR A 177 -6.07 9.42 -5.99
CA TYR A 177 -6.77 8.24 -5.46
C TYR A 177 -6.94 8.37 -3.96
N MET A 178 -7.96 7.77 -3.38
CA MET A 178 -8.22 7.92 -1.94
C MET A 178 -7.46 6.89 -1.09
N PRO A 179 -6.91 7.30 0.07
CA PRO A 179 -7.01 8.63 0.69
C PRO A 179 -6.06 9.67 0.08
N GLY A 180 -6.52 10.93 -0.01
CA GLY A 180 -5.73 12.06 -0.53
C GLY A 180 -4.70 12.59 0.47
N LEU A 181 -3.69 13.30 -0.03
CA LEU A 181 -2.75 14.06 0.82
C LEU A 181 -3.40 15.36 1.30
N VAL A 182 -3.39 15.58 2.61
CA VAL A 182 -3.91 16.79 3.27
C VAL A 182 -2.80 17.45 4.07
N ASP A 183 -2.67 18.76 3.95
CA ASP A 183 -1.72 19.52 4.75
C ASP A 183 -2.17 19.62 6.21
N ASN A 184 -1.21 19.61 7.15
CA ASN A 184 -1.52 19.82 8.55
C ASN A 184 -1.82 21.31 8.76
N LEU A 185 -3.10 21.62 9.04
CA LEU A 185 -3.64 22.97 9.26
C LEU A 185 -3.85 23.76 7.95
N PRO A 186 -4.86 24.64 7.87
CA PRO A 186 -5.12 25.38 6.65
C PRO A 186 -3.95 26.32 6.33
N GLY A 187 -3.14 25.96 5.33
CA GLY A 187 -2.26 26.87 4.61
C GLY A 187 -0.75 26.70 4.79
N GLN A 188 -0.26 25.75 5.58
CA GLN A 188 1.19 25.52 5.73
C GLN A 188 1.58 24.14 5.20
N ASN A 189 2.43 24.10 4.18
CA ASN A 189 3.00 22.88 3.59
C ASN A 189 4.08 22.30 4.52
N ILE A 190 3.70 21.95 5.75
CA ILE A 190 4.56 21.43 6.80
C ILE A 190 4.44 19.91 6.84
N LEU A 191 5.60 19.24 6.88
CA LEU A 191 5.68 17.81 7.09
C LEU A 191 5.60 17.46 8.60
N PRO A 192 5.06 16.29 8.96
CA PRO A 192 4.46 15.29 8.07
C PRO A 192 3.05 15.69 7.61
N LYS A 193 2.67 15.38 6.37
CA LYS A 193 1.28 15.54 5.89
C LYS A 193 0.36 14.49 6.54
N ARG A 194 -0.95 14.64 6.35
CA ARG A 194 -1.96 13.65 6.72
C ARG A 194 -2.56 13.00 5.49
N LEU A 195 -3.02 11.77 5.66
CA LEU A 195 -3.91 11.12 4.71
C LEU A 195 -5.35 11.40 5.12
N ASP A 196 -6.17 11.82 4.16
CA ASP A 196 -7.59 12.08 4.41
C ASP A 196 -8.29 10.83 4.96
N GLY A 197 -9.17 10.99 5.94
CA GLY A 197 -9.87 9.88 6.60
C GLY A 197 -9.00 8.91 7.42
N CYS A 198 -7.67 9.08 7.45
CA CYS A 198 -6.79 8.24 8.28
C CYS A 198 -6.65 8.85 9.69
N THR A 199 -7.20 8.16 10.68
CA THR A 199 -7.31 8.63 12.07
C THR A 199 -6.52 7.82 13.09
N SER A 200 -6.01 6.64 12.72
CA SER A 200 -5.29 5.75 13.63
C SER A 200 -3.97 5.27 13.04
N PRO A 201 -2.97 4.90 13.87
CA PRO A 201 -1.73 4.30 13.40
C PRO A 201 -1.95 3.08 12.50
N GLY A 202 -2.93 2.23 12.84
CA GLY A 202 -3.29 1.06 12.03
C GLY A 202 -3.79 1.43 10.62
N HIS A 203 -4.55 2.52 10.47
CA HIS A 203 -4.95 3.00 9.14
C HIS A 203 -3.73 3.43 8.30
N TYR A 204 -2.79 4.16 8.89
CA TYR A 204 -1.57 4.58 8.19
C TYR A 204 -0.71 3.38 7.77
N GLN A 205 -0.59 2.36 8.62
CA GLN A 205 0.14 1.13 8.28
C GLN A 205 -0.52 0.37 7.12
N ASN A 206 -1.84 0.20 7.18
CA ASN A 206 -2.60 -0.48 6.11
C ASN A 206 -2.50 0.28 4.79
N GLU A 207 -2.60 1.61 4.81
CA GLU A 207 -2.46 2.45 3.62
C GLU A 207 -1.03 2.47 3.08
N ALA A 208 0.00 2.35 3.93
CA ALA A 208 1.38 2.21 3.48
C ALA A 208 1.60 0.88 2.74
N LEU A 209 1.06 -0.23 3.26
CA LEU A 209 1.13 -1.56 2.62
C LEU A 209 0.34 -1.59 1.31
N ARG A 210 -0.88 -1.05 1.30
CA ARG A 210 -1.67 -0.86 0.06
C ARG A 210 -0.90 0.02 -0.93
N GLY A 211 -0.32 1.12 -0.47
CA GLY A 211 0.53 2.01 -1.24
C GLY A 211 1.71 1.26 -1.87
N ALA A 212 2.40 0.40 -1.13
CA ALA A 212 3.50 -0.40 -1.68
C ALA A 212 3.05 -1.29 -2.85
N HIS A 213 1.89 -1.93 -2.75
CA HIS A 213 1.30 -2.68 -3.87
C HIS A 213 0.97 -1.76 -5.06
N LEU A 214 0.33 -0.62 -4.80
CA LEU A 214 -0.01 0.36 -5.85
C LEU A 214 1.24 0.92 -6.53
N TYR A 215 2.34 1.13 -5.80
CA TYR A 215 3.61 1.58 -6.37
C TYR A 215 4.15 0.56 -7.37
N VAL A 216 4.16 -0.72 -7.00
CA VAL A 216 4.61 -1.82 -7.87
C VAL A 216 3.73 -1.94 -9.11
N ILE A 217 2.42 -1.84 -8.97
CA ILE A 217 1.49 -1.91 -10.11
C ILE A 217 1.61 -0.67 -11.00
N ALA A 218 1.69 0.52 -10.42
CA ALA A 218 1.90 1.76 -11.18
C ALA A 218 3.22 1.71 -11.96
N LYS A 219 4.25 1.07 -11.40
CA LYS A 219 5.52 0.81 -12.09
C LYS A 219 5.35 -0.15 -13.27
N SER A 220 4.64 -1.27 -13.09
CA SER A 220 4.41 -2.22 -14.20
C SER A 220 3.54 -1.64 -15.31
N LEU A 221 2.61 -0.72 -14.99
CA LEU A 221 1.76 -0.03 -15.95
C LEU A 221 2.38 1.26 -16.54
N GLY A 222 3.63 1.57 -16.20
CA GLY A 222 4.33 2.76 -16.70
C GLY A 222 3.74 4.09 -16.22
N MET A 223 2.98 4.09 -15.12
CA MET A 223 2.27 5.25 -14.58
C MET A 223 3.18 6.04 -13.63
N LYS A 224 4.14 6.80 -14.18
CA LYS A 224 5.14 7.54 -13.39
C LYS A 224 4.51 8.53 -12.40
N SER A 225 3.50 9.29 -12.83
CA SER A 225 2.81 10.25 -11.95
C SER A 225 2.11 9.59 -10.77
N MET A 226 1.59 8.36 -10.95
CA MET A 226 0.99 7.61 -9.86
C MET A 226 2.06 7.07 -8.91
N GLN A 227 3.20 6.56 -9.43
CA GLN A 227 4.34 6.16 -8.60
C GLN A 227 4.82 7.32 -7.72
N ASP A 228 4.96 8.52 -8.29
CA ASP A 228 5.38 9.72 -7.57
C ASP A 228 4.35 10.15 -6.50
N LEU A 229 3.05 10.00 -6.78
CA LEU A 229 1.99 10.26 -5.80
C LEU A 229 2.03 9.26 -4.64
N VAL A 230 2.13 7.98 -4.95
CA VAL A 230 2.22 6.90 -3.95
C VAL A 230 3.48 7.07 -3.09
N PHE A 231 4.62 7.37 -3.71
CA PHE A 231 5.87 7.65 -3.01
C PHE A 231 5.70 8.82 -2.03
N ARG A 232 5.09 9.92 -2.46
CA ARG A 232 4.80 11.06 -1.56
C ARG A 232 3.85 10.66 -0.43
N LYS A 233 2.82 9.85 -0.70
CA LYS A 233 1.90 9.36 0.34
C LYS A 233 2.62 8.52 1.41
N ILE A 234 3.50 7.62 1.01
CA ILE A 234 4.28 6.80 1.95
C ILE A 234 5.30 7.66 2.70
N THR A 235 6.04 8.53 2.02
CA THR A 235 7.19 9.22 2.62
C THR A 235 6.85 10.52 3.34
N GLN A 236 5.81 11.22 2.91
CA GLN A 236 5.44 12.53 3.45
C GLN A 236 4.24 12.47 4.40
N ALA A 237 3.32 11.51 4.22
CA ALA A 237 2.10 11.42 5.03
C ALA A 237 2.31 10.58 6.29
N GLN A 238 3.27 10.96 7.13
CA GLN A 238 3.67 10.22 8.33
C GLN A 238 3.21 10.89 9.62
N HIS A 239 1.98 11.41 9.64
CA HIS A 239 1.39 11.97 10.86
C HIS A 239 1.42 10.96 12.02
N TYR A 240 1.24 9.67 11.71
CA TYR A 240 1.66 8.57 12.55
C TYR A 240 2.85 7.86 11.87
N PRO A 241 4.08 7.99 12.42
CA PRO A 241 5.26 7.34 11.86
C PRO A 241 5.12 5.82 11.82
N TYR A 242 5.68 5.20 10.78
CA TYR A 242 5.63 3.75 10.64
C TYR A 242 6.58 3.03 11.60
N GLY A 243 6.06 1.97 12.23
CA GLY A 243 6.87 1.02 12.96
C GLY A 243 7.76 0.18 12.03
N ILE A 244 8.77 -0.47 12.59
CA ILE A 244 9.74 -1.29 11.86
C ILE A 244 9.05 -2.43 11.11
N GLU A 245 8.05 -3.06 11.72
CA GLU A 245 7.28 -4.15 11.08
C GLU A 245 6.57 -3.70 9.80
N CYS A 246 5.96 -2.51 9.83
CA CYS A 246 5.30 -1.92 8.66
C CYS A 246 6.34 -1.63 7.56
N LEU A 247 7.48 -1.03 7.90
CA LEU A 247 8.55 -0.74 6.94
C LEU A 247 9.13 -2.01 6.32
N LEU A 248 9.30 -3.09 7.10
CA LEU A 248 9.73 -4.40 6.62
C LEU A 248 8.67 -5.05 5.71
N GLY A 249 7.38 -4.87 6.00
CA GLY A 249 6.28 -5.31 5.13
C GLY A 249 6.26 -4.57 3.79
N VAL A 250 6.43 -3.24 3.82
CA VAL A 250 6.58 -2.42 2.61
C VAL A 250 7.81 -2.87 1.81
N ALA A 251 8.95 -3.11 2.47
CA ALA A 251 10.15 -3.64 1.83
C ALA A 251 9.91 -5.01 1.19
N MET A 252 9.22 -5.93 1.87
CA MET A 252 8.88 -7.22 1.29
C MET A 252 8.11 -7.06 -0.03
N ILE A 253 7.11 -6.19 -0.07
CA ILE A 253 6.29 -5.95 -1.27
C ILE A 253 7.14 -5.33 -2.40
N VAL A 254 7.85 -4.24 -2.10
CA VAL A 254 8.60 -3.48 -3.11
C VAL A 254 9.75 -4.29 -3.69
N PHE A 255 10.51 -5.01 -2.85
CA PHE A 255 11.66 -5.79 -3.29
C PHE A 255 11.28 -7.16 -3.87
N SER A 256 10.08 -7.69 -3.56
CA SER A 256 9.62 -8.96 -4.14
C SER A 256 8.98 -8.80 -5.53
N ARG A 257 8.91 -7.59 -6.07
CA ARG A 257 8.34 -7.36 -7.40
C ARG A 257 9.13 -8.10 -8.49
N ALA A 258 8.39 -8.68 -9.45
CA ALA A 258 8.97 -9.19 -10.68
C ALA A 258 9.71 -8.07 -11.41
N GLU A 259 10.85 -8.37 -12.03
CA GLU A 259 11.61 -7.38 -12.79
C GLU A 259 10.79 -6.87 -13.97
N ALA A 260 10.53 -5.56 -14.00
CA ALA A 260 9.69 -4.89 -15.00
C ALA A 260 10.15 -5.13 -16.46
N GLN A 261 11.41 -5.56 -16.67
CA GLN A 261 11.98 -5.77 -17.99
C GLN A 261 11.45 -7.02 -18.73
N THR A 262 10.77 -7.96 -18.07
CA THR A 262 10.43 -9.25 -18.71
C THR A 262 8.97 -9.44 -19.10
N VAL A 263 8.01 -8.65 -18.59
CA VAL A 263 6.58 -9.05 -18.71
C VAL A 263 5.75 -8.17 -19.66
N LEU A 264 6.01 -6.87 -19.80
CA LEU A 264 5.26 -5.98 -20.74
C LEU A 264 6.14 -5.19 -21.71
N ALA A 265 7.46 -5.25 -21.57
CA ALA A 265 8.41 -4.55 -22.43
C ALA A 265 8.42 -5.09 -23.88
N THR A 266 7.90 -6.29 -24.12
CA THR A 266 7.83 -6.92 -25.44
C THR A 266 7.02 -6.10 -26.46
N PHE A 267 6.12 -5.20 -26.02
CA PHE A 267 5.37 -4.34 -26.93
C PHE A 267 6.13 -3.06 -27.37
N ASN A 268 7.24 -2.72 -26.71
CA ASN A 268 8.07 -1.54 -27.06
C ASN A 268 9.48 -1.91 -27.56
N SER A 269 9.84 -3.19 -27.55
CA SER A 269 11.21 -3.66 -27.81
C SER A 269 11.51 -3.95 -29.29
N GLU A 270 10.96 -3.16 -30.22
CA GLU A 270 11.46 -3.10 -31.60
C GLU A 270 12.16 -1.78 -31.95
N ARG A 271 12.29 -0.82 -31.02
CA ARG A 271 12.80 0.52 -31.41
C ARG A 271 13.86 1.23 -30.59
N LEU A 272 14.36 0.71 -29.46
CA LEU A 272 15.48 1.36 -28.77
C LEU A 272 16.55 0.33 -28.40
N GLY A 273 17.66 0.47 -29.10
CA GLY A 273 18.80 -0.45 -29.04
C GLY A 273 19.50 -0.47 -27.69
N ASN A 274 20.25 -1.56 -27.53
CA ASN A 274 21.36 -1.77 -26.62
C ASN A 274 21.92 -0.48 -25.99
N ASN A 275 21.76 -0.35 -24.68
CA ASN A 275 22.80 0.16 -23.81
C ASN A 275 22.58 -0.39 -22.40
N GLN A 276 23.32 -1.45 -22.09
CA GLN A 276 23.62 -1.86 -20.73
C GLN A 276 24.41 -0.74 -20.07
N ASN A 277 23.76 0.02 -19.19
CA ASN A 277 24.39 0.74 -18.09
C ASN A 277 23.56 0.42 -16.85
N ASP A 278 23.97 -0.65 -16.15
CA ASP A 278 23.31 -1.26 -14.99
C ASP A 278 23.54 -0.47 -13.68
N GLU A 279 23.69 0.85 -13.78
CA GLU A 279 23.97 1.78 -12.67
C GLU A 279 22.99 2.98 -12.61
N GLY A 280 21.92 2.98 -13.42
CA GLY A 280 21.16 4.20 -13.70
C GLY A 280 19.70 4.31 -13.24
N ASP A 281 19.05 3.24 -12.76
CA ASP A 281 17.62 3.30 -12.40
C ASP A 281 17.36 2.76 -10.99
N GLN A 282 18.03 3.37 -10.02
CA GLN A 282 17.87 3.05 -8.61
C GLN A 282 16.47 3.50 -8.17
N ASP A 283 15.64 2.54 -7.76
CA ASP A 283 14.25 2.79 -7.41
C ASP A 283 14.16 3.69 -6.17
N ILE A 284 13.51 4.86 -6.31
CA ILE A 284 13.46 5.89 -5.26
C ILE A 284 12.84 5.39 -3.95
N LEU A 285 11.85 4.49 -4.03
CA LEU A 285 11.20 3.94 -2.85
C LEU A 285 12.09 2.89 -2.19
N GLU A 286 12.82 2.08 -2.97
CA GLU A 286 13.81 1.15 -2.43
C GLU A 286 14.93 1.88 -1.67
N GLU A 287 15.46 2.96 -2.24
CA GLU A 287 16.51 3.75 -1.60
C GLU A 287 16.03 4.40 -0.32
N TRP A 288 14.82 4.96 -0.34
CA TRP A 288 14.21 5.51 0.86
C TRP A 288 14.05 4.43 1.94
N LEU A 289 13.56 3.24 1.60
CA LEU A 289 13.42 2.12 2.54
C LEU A 289 14.76 1.66 3.12
N VAL A 290 15.78 1.49 2.27
CA VAL A 290 17.13 1.09 2.69
C VAL A 290 17.70 2.11 3.67
N ARG A 291 17.55 3.40 3.39
CA ARG A 291 18.00 4.48 4.26
C ARG A 291 17.26 4.45 5.60
N THR A 292 15.93 4.49 5.58
CA THR A 292 15.11 4.55 6.80
C THR A 292 15.29 3.31 7.69
N LEU A 293 15.41 2.12 7.10
CA LEU A 293 15.67 0.89 7.85
C LEU A 293 17.11 0.82 8.35
N GLY A 294 18.09 1.33 7.59
CA GLY A 294 19.48 1.45 8.03
C GLY A 294 19.60 2.35 9.27
N ASP A 295 18.93 3.51 9.26
CA ASP A 295 18.91 4.42 10.41
C ASP A 295 18.31 3.74 11.66
N LYS A 296 17.33 2.84 11.47
CA LYS A 296 16.65 2.06 12.51
C LYS A 296 17.26 0.65 12.73
N LEU A 297 18.49 0.37 12.28
CA LEU A 297 19.05 -0.99 12.34
C LEU A 297 19.15 -1.55 13.76
N GLN A 298 19.64 -0.77 14.72
CA GLN A 298 19.81 -1.23 16.10
C GLN A 298 18.48 -1.67 16.75
N PRO A 299 17.43 -0.82 16.82
CA PRO A 299 16.15 -1.26 17.38
C PRO A 299 15.50 -2.39 16.56
N MET A 300 15.77 -2.47 15.25
CA MET A 300 15.32 -3.59 14.41
C MET A 300 16.01 -4.90 14.79
N MET A 301 17.32 -4.90 15.06
CA MET A 301 18.04 -6.12 15.46
C MET A 301 17.65 -6.57 16.86
N ILE A 302 17.33 -5.64 17.76
CA ILE A 302 16.89 -5.98 19.13
C ILE A 302 15.48 -6.59 19.11
N ASN A 303 14.52 -5.94 18.46
CA ASN A 303 13.10 -6.29 18.61
C ASN A 303 12.51 -7.08 17.43
N HIS A 304 13.13 -7.01 16.24
CA HIS A 304 12.53 -7.51 15.00
C HIS A 304 13.53 -8.27 14.10
N ALA A 305 14.63 -8.81 14.65
CA ALA A 305 15.68 -9.48 13.87
C ALA A 305 15.12 -10.63 13.01
N GLN A 306 14.22 -11.45 13.57
CA GLN A 306 13.62 -12.57 12.84
C GLN A 306 12.86 -12.10 11.59
N LEU A 307 12.07 -11.03 11.73
CA LEU A 307 11.34 -10.45 10.59
C LEU A 307 12.30 -9.86 9.56
N PHE A 308 13.34 -9.15 10.00
CA PHE A 308 14.36 -8.63 9.08
C PHE A 308 15.01 -9.76 8.28
N PHE A 309 15.48 -10.83 8.92
CA PHE A 309 16.10 -11.94 8.23
C PHE A 309 15.12 -12.71 7.35
N GLN A 310 13.84 -12.77 7.71
CA GLN A 310 12.81 -13.33 6.84
C GLN A 310 12.66 -12.53 5.55
N VAL A 311 12.65 -11.19 5.63
CA VAL A 311 12.61 -10.32 4.44
C VAL A 311 13.92 -10.40 3.67
N ALA A 312 15.07 -10.33 4.35
CA ALA A 312 16.39 -10.33 3.72
C ALA A 312 16.71 -11.65 3.00
N ASN A 313 16.24 -12.78 3.52
CA ASN A 313 16.45 -14.10 2.92
C ASN A 313 15.31 -14.51 1.97
N HIS A 314 14.26 -13.69 1.82
CA HIS A 314 13.26 -13.92 0.79
C HIS A 314 13.93 -13.85 -0.60
N GLY A 315 13.73 -14.86 -1.44
CA GLY A 315 14.53 -15.06 -2.66
C GLY A 315 14.60 -13.83 -3.58
N ALA A 316 13.49 -13.11 -3.75
CA ALA A 316 13.44 -11.89 -4.55
C ALA A 316 14.12 -10.68 -3.88
N CYS A 317 13.96 -10.54 -2.56
CA CYS A 317 14.63 -9.49 -1.78
C CYS A 317 16.14 -9.70 -1.72
N ALA A 318 16.57 -10.96 -1.57
CA ALA A 318 17.96 -11.38 -1.59
C ALA A 318 18.61 -11.09 -2.95
N ALA A 319 17.91 -11.39 -4.06
CA ALA A 319 18.37 -11.08 -5.41
C ALA A 319 18.60 -9.58 -5.61
N ARG A 320 17.72 -8.73 -5.05
CA ARG A 320 17.87 -7.26 -5.03
C ARG A 320 18.80 -6.73 -3.92
N ARG A 321 19.49 -7.63 -3.22
CA ARG A 321 20.48 -7.33 -2.17
C ARG A 321 19.92 -6.49 -1.01
N PHE A 322 18.63 -6.62 -0.69
CA PHE A 322 17.95 -5.82 0.34
C PHE A 322 18.72 -5.79 1.67
N GLY A 323 18.97 -6.97 2.27
CA GLY A 323 19.64 -7.06 3.57
C GLY A 323 21.06 -6.50 3.54
N VAL A 324 21.81 -6.78 2.46
CA VAL A 324 23.17 -6.27 2.26
C VAL A 324 23.18 -4.74 2.14
N ARG A 325 22.22 -4.15 1.42
CA ARG A 325 22.10 -2.70 1.25
C ARG A 325 21.79 -2.01 2.58
N VAL A 326 20.86 -2.55 3.38
CA VAL A 326 20.53 -2.01 4.70
C VAL A 326 21.74 -2.06 5.66
N LEU A 327 22.44 -3.20 5.73
CA LEU A 327 23.62 -3.35 6.58
C LEU A 327 24.77 -2.44 6.13
N ARG A 328 25.06 -2.39 4.83
CA ARG A 328 26.09 -1.51 4.26
C ARG A 328 25.81 -0.06 4.60
N ARG A 329 24.55 0.38 4.48
CA ARG A 329 24.16 1.75 4.79
C ARG A 329 24.45 2.12 6.25
N LYS A 330 24.26 1.19 7.19
CA LYS A 330 24.60 1.44 8.60
C LYS A 330 26.10 1.53 8.83
N VAL A 331 26.89 0.69 8.15
CA VAL A 331 28.36 0.77 8.19
C VAL A 331 28.84 2.11 7.65
N GLU A 332 28.35 2.54 6.48
CA GLU A 332 28.67 3.86 5.91
C GLU A 332 28.33 5.00 6.88
N PHE A 333 27.20 4.89 7.58
CA PHE A 333 26.81 5.88 8.57
C PHE A 333 27.77 5.91 9.78
N TRP A 334 28.21 4.75 10.28
CA TRP A 334 29.22 4.68 11.32
C TRP A 334 30.57 5.23 10.87
N ASP A 335 30.99 4.93 9.65
CA ASP A 335 32.22 5.48 9.07
C ASP A 335 32.19 7.01 9.00
N THR A 336 31.01 7.61 8.76
CA THR A 336 30.83 9.07 8.76
C THR A 336 30.83 9.72 10.14
N MET A 337 30.54 8.97 11.21
CA MET A 337 30.54 9.51 12.58
C MET A 337 31.92 9.63 13.21
N GLY A 338 32.95 9.02 12.59
CA GLY A 338 34.31 9.03 13.12
C GLY A 338 34.53 8.06 14.29
N VAL A 339 35.79 7.93 14.71
CA VAL A 339 36.30 6.93 15.67
C VAL A 339 35.77 7.14 17.11
N ASP A 340 35.10 8.27 17.39
CA ASP A 340 34.67 8.66 18.74
C ASP A 340 33.31 8.09 19.17
N VAL A 341 32.61 7.34 18.32
CA VAL A 341 31.38 6.62 18.71
C VAL A 341 31.75 5.19 19.12
N ILE A 342 32.25 5.05 20.35
CA ILE A 342 32.36 3.75 21.01
C ILE A 342 30.93 3.23 21.18
N ALA A 343 30.65 2.05 20.62
CA ALA A 343 29.44 1.31 20.92
C ALA A 343 29.36 1.14 22.44
N ILE A 344 28.47 1.88 23.09
CA ILE A 344 28.21 1.73 24.51
C ILE A 344 27.52 0.37 24.65
N GLU A 345 28.25 -0.61 25.19
CA GLU A 345 27.67 -1.82 25.76
C GLU A 345 26.76 -1.38 26.91
N ASP A 346 25.45 -1.44 26.67
CA ASP A 346 24.42 -1.27 27.70
C ASP A 346 24.30 -2.62 28.42
N ASP A 347 25.16 -2.82 29.43
CA ASP A 347 25.02 -3.87 30.44
C ASP A 347 24.14 -3.34 31.58
N GLU A 348 22.82 -3.43 31.44
CA GLU A 348 21.86 -3.39 32.57
C GLU A 348 20.86 -4.55 32.51
#